data_AF-M2RHK9-F1
#
_entry.id   AF-M2RHK9-F1
#
_cell.length_a   1.000
_cell.length_b   1.000
_cell.length_c   1.000
_cell.angle_alpha   90.00
_cell.angle_beta   90.00
_cell.angle_gamma   90.00
#
_symmetry.space_group_name_H-M   'P 1'
#
loop_
_entity.id
_entity.type
_entity.pdbx_description
1 polymer ?
#
loop_
_entity_poly.entity_id
_entity_poly.type
_entity_poly.pdbx_seq_one_letter_code
_entity_poly.pdbx_strand_id
1 'polypeptide(L)' 'WPYGQADHYIAGAVDHTLCDIHDSDRLFGGITVVMGGDFQQILPVILRGSRAQIV' A
#
# COMPACT_ATOMS: atom_id res chain seq x y z
N TRP A 1 -2.61 -15.50 -4.22
CA TRP A 1 -1.74 -14.70 -5.11
C TRP A 1 -0.88 -13.78 -4.25
N PRO A 2 0.46 -13.83 -4.36
CA PRO A 2 1.38 -13.12 -3.45
C PRO A 2 1.39 -11.59 -3.63
N TYR A 3 0.81 -11.07 -4.70
CA TYR A 3 0.82 -9.63 -5.03
C TYR A 3 -0.05 -8.75 -4.13
N GLY A 4 -1.09 -9.28 -3.51
CA GLY A 4 -1.94 -8.49 -2.60
C GLY A 4 -1.24 -8.06 -1.30
N GLN A 5 -0.04 -8.57 -1.02
CA GLN A 5 0.64 -8.36 0.26
C GLN A 5 1.49 -7.08 0.29
N ALA A 6 1.99 -6.61 -0.86
CA ALA A 6 2.77 -5.37 -0.95
C ALA A 6 1.88 -4.11 -0.86
N ASP A 7 0.76 -4.10 -1.58
CA ASP A 7 -0.21 -3.00 -1.54
C ASP A 7 -0.80 -2.84 -0.13
N HIS A 8 -1.04 -3.97 0.54
CA HIS A 8 -1.52 -4.00 1.92
C HIS A 8 -0.51 -3.37 2.91
N TYR A 9 0.79 -3.56 2.69
CA TYR A 9 1.82 -2.95 3.53
C TYR A 9 1.88 -1.43 3.37
N ILE A 10 1.77 -0.92 2.13
CA ILE A 10 1.80 0.53 1.86
C ILE A 10 0.57 1.21 2.45
N ALA A 11 -0.62 0.65 2.22
CA ALA A 11 -1.85 1.20 2.77
C ALA A 11 -1.84 1.21 4.31
N GLY A 12 -1.33 0.14 4.95
CA GLY A 12 -1.19 0.06 6.40
C GLY A 12 -0.17 1.05 6.96
N ALA A 13 0.96 1.27 6.28
CA ALA A 13 1.94 2.26 6.71
C ALA A 13 1.39 3.70 6.63
N VAL A 14 0.63 4.01 5.57
CA VAL A 14 -0.04 5.31 5.41
C VAL A 14 -1.11 5.51 6.49
N ASP A 15 -1.94 4.48 6.73
CA ASP A 15 -2.95 4.49 7.79
C ASP A 15 -2.33 4.79 9.16
N HIS A 16 -1.32 4.02 9.56
CA HIS A 16 -0.64 4.20 10.85
C HIS A 16 -0.02 5.59 10.99
N THR A 17 0.62 6.11 9.94
CA THR A 17 1.22 7.45 9.95
C THR A 17 0.15 8.53 10.14
N LEU A 18 -1.01 8.42 9.51
CA LEU A 18 -2.09 9.40 9.62
C LEU A 18 -2.80 9.32 10.97
N CYS A 19 -2.99 8.12 11.52
CA CYS A 19 -3.51 7.93 12.87
C CYS A 19 -2.58 8.57 13.91
N ASP A 20 -1.26 8.38 13.80
CA ASP A 20 -0.27 8.94 14.73
C ASP A 20 -0.26 10.47 14.71
N ILE A 21 -0.37 11.10 13.52
CA ILE A 21 -0.38 12.55 13.38
C ILE A 21 -1.66 13.16 13.93
N HIS A 22 -2.80 12.47 13.74
CA HIS A 22 -4.11 13.00 14.08
C HIS A 22 -4.59 12.59 15.48
N ASP A 23 -3.79 11.79 16.21
CA ASP A 23 -4.15 11.21 17.51
C ASP A 23 -5.56 10.57 17.46
N SER A 24 -5.78 9.74 16.45
CA SER A 24 -7.08 9.14 16.16
C SER A 24 -6.95 7.72 15.60
N ASP A 25 -7.69 6.80 16.20
CA ASP A 25 -7.77 5.39 15.77
C ASP A 25 -8.77 5.16 14.62
N ARG A 26 -9.31 6.23 14.02
CA ARG A 26 -10.17 6.12 12.84
C ARG A 26 -9.29 5.85 11.62
N LEU A 27 -9.79 5.04 10.68
CA LEU A 27 -9.13 4.80 9.39
C LEU A 27 -8.55 6.10 8.80
N PHE A 28 -7.27 6.07 8.49
CA PHE A 28 -6.46 7.17 7.98
C PHE A 28 -6.51 8.43 8.86
N GLY A 29 -6.53 8.28 10.18
CA GLY A 29 -6.70 9.38 11.13
C GLY A 29 -8.04 10.11 10.99
N GLY A 30 -9.05 9.47 10.38
CA GLY A 30 -10.35 10.09 10.10
C GLY A 30 -10.39 10.99 8.86
N ILE A 31 -9.32 10.99 8.05
CA ILE A 31 -9.25 11.76 6.81
C ILE A 31 -9.94 10.99 5.68
N THR A 32 -10.67 11.69 4.82
CA THR A 32 -11.22 11.09 3.60
C THR A 32 -10.10 10.85 2.60
N VAL A 33 -9.86 9.58 2.26
CA VAL A 33 -8.79 9.15 1.33
C VAL A 33 -9.39 8.57 0.05
N VAL A 34 -8.82 8.92 -1.10
CA VAL A 34 -9.10 8.29 -2.40
C VAL A 34 -7.84 7.56 -2.85
N MET A 35 -7.94 6.25 -3.03
CA MET A 35 -6.85 5.44 -3.58
C MET A 35 -7.02 5.31 -5.09
N GLY A 36 -5.96 5.65 -5.81
CA GLY A 36 -5.89 5.52 -7.27
C GLY A 36 -4.64 4.75 -7.66
N GLY A 37 -4.73 4.02 -8.76
CA GLY A 37 -3.63 3.30 -9.37
C GLY A 37 -3.95 2.98 -10.82
N ASP A 38 -2.93 2.63 -11.59
CA ASP A 38 -3.11 2.03 -12.90
C ASP A 38 -3.19 0.51 -12.70
N PHE A 39 -4.39 -0.06 -12.81
CA PHE A 39 -4.60 -1.51 -12.68
C PHE A 39 -3.98 -2.31 -13.85
N GLN A 40 -3.54 -1.64 -14.91
CA GLN A 40 -2.77 -2.22 -16.01
C GLN A 40 -1.26 -2.00 -15.84
N GLN A 41 -0.82 -1.34 -14.76
CA GLN A 41 0.59 -1.17 -14.46
C GLN A 41 1.24 -2.53 -14.16
N ILE A 42 2.32 -2.83 -14.87
CA ILE A 42 3.20 -3.95 -14.51
C ILE A 42 3.77 -3.66 -13.13
N LEU A 43 3.64 -4.64 -12.23
CA LEU A 43 3.92 -4.51 -10.80
C LEU A 43 5.28 -3.85 -10.50
N PRO A 44 5.37 -3.11 -9.37
CA PRO A 44 6.59 -2.42 -8.99
C PRO A 44 7.78 -3.38 -8.95
N VAL A 45 8.89 -2.95 -9.55
CA VAL A 45 10.15 -3.72 -9.55
C VAL A 45 10.71 -3.73 -8.13
N ILE A 46 10.59 -4.86 -7.46
CA ILE A 46 11.20 -5.06 -6.13
C ILE A 46 12.69 -5.32 -6.34
N LEU A 47 13.53 -4.35 -5.98
CA LEU A 47 14.98 -4.55 -5.91
C LEU A 47 15.27 -5.66 -4.89
N ARG A 48 15.76 -6.81 -5.37
CA ARG A 48 15.94 -8.10 -4.65
C ARG A 48 14.72 -9.02 -4.56
N GLY A 49 13.67 -8.80 -5.36
CA GLY A 49 12.65 -9.83 -5.60
C GLY A 49 13.25 -11.04 -6.32
N SER A 50 12.89 -12.26 -5.94
CA SER A 50 13.36 -13.45 -6.68
C SER A 50 12.83 -13.40 -8.12
N ARG A 51 13.62 -13.90 -9.08
CA ARG A 51 13.38 -13.86 -10.54
C ARG A 51 12.07 -14.53 -11.04
N ALA A 52 11.16 -14.93 -10.15
CA ALA A 52 9.93 -15.64 -10.47
C ALA A 52 8.72 -14.73 -10.79
N GLN A 53 8.94 -13.43 -11.04
CA GLN A 53 7.85 -12.47 -11.30
C GLN A 53 8.02 -11.75 -12.64
N ILE A 54 8.27 -12.52 -13.70
CA ILE A 54 8.18 -12.05 -15.09
C ILE A 54 7.20 -12.99 -15.77
N VAL A 55 6.04 -12.47 -16.20
CA VAL A 55 5.15 -13.10 -17.18
C VAL A 55 5.39 -12.39 -18.51
#